data_AF-A0ABD1PTF8-F1
#
_entry.id   AF-A0ABD1PTF8-F1
#
_cell.length_a   1.000
_cell.length_b   1.000
_cell.length_c   1.000
_cell.angle_alpha   90.00
_cell.angle_beta   90.00
_cell.angle_gamma   90.00
#
_symmetry.space_group_name_H-M   'P 1'
#
loop_
_entity.id
_entity.type
_entity.pdbx_description
1 polymer ?
#
loop_
_entity_poly.entity_id
_entity_poly.type
_entity_poly.pdbx_seq_one_letter_code
_entity_poly.pdbx_strand_id
1 'polypeptide(L)'
;MSSLHNQNLENGFTRTTIEPLDPEEFRRQGHMVIDFLADYYKNVEKYPVRSQVQSGYLRERLPESAPHDPEPIEEILQDVQKDIVDNTLVESKLFCLFSIEWKHCWISWRNA
;
A
#
# COMPACT_ATOMS: atom_id res chain seq x y z
N MET A 1 -47.81 -18.79 33.62
CA MET A 1 -47.26 -17.42 33.55
C MET A 1 -46.50 -17.32 32.25
N SER A 2 -47.18 -16.78 31.24
CA SER A 2 -46.70 -16.77 29.86
C SER A 2 -45.50 -15.85 29.66
N SER A 3 -44.56 -16.39 28.88
CA SER A 3 -43.65 -15.74 27.93
C SER A 3 -43.84 -14.23 27.74
N LEU A 4 -42.75 -13.49 27.89
CA LEU A 4 -42.48 -12.33 27.06
C LEU A 4 -41.09 -12.49 26.42
N HIS A 5 -41.11 -13.14 25.26
CA HIS A 5 -40.33 -12.71 24.11
C HIS A 5 -40.58 -11.21 23.89
N ASN A 6 -39.52 -10.40 23.85
CA ASN A 6 -39.44 -9.13 23.12
C ASN A 6 -38.12 -8.45 23.50
N GLN A 7 -37.32 -7.90 22.59
CA GLN A 7 -37.49 -7.74 21.17
C GLN A 7 -36.11 -7.29 20.66
N ASN A 8 -35.64 -7.93 19.58
CA ASN A 8 -34.77 -7.27 18.63
C ASN A 8 -35.40 -5.93 18.21
N LEU A 9 -34.54 -5.03 17.74
CA LEU A 9 -34.80 -3.76 17.04
C LEU A 9 -34.52 -2.54 17.91
N GLU A 10 -33.34 -1.96 17.73
CA GLU A 10 -33.27 -0.67 17.01
C GLU A 10 -32.09 -0.72 16.02
N ASN A 11 -32.44 -0.98 14.77
CA ASN A 11 -31.65 -0.60 13.60
C ASN A 11 -31.81 0.91 13.41
N GLY A 12 -30.71 1.66 13.40
CA GLY A 12 -30.73 3.05 12.94
C GLY A 12 -29.42 3.79 13.20
N PHE A 13 -28.69 4.10 12.12
CA PHE A 13 -27.66 5.14 12.00
C PHE A 13 -26.17 4.72 12.09
N THR A 14 -25.61 4.45 10.90
CA THR A 14 -24.28 4.84 10.38
C THR A 14 -23.04 4.76 11.29
N ARG A 15 -22.25 3.70 11.09
CA ARG A 15 -20.79 3.74 11.06
C ARG A 15 -20.30 2.47 10.37
N THR A 16 -19.62 2.59 9.23
CA THR A 16 -18.86 1.49 8.65
C THR A 16 -17.62 1.28 9.54
N THR A 17 -17.81 0.71 10.72
CA THR A 17 -16.71 0.37 11.62
C THR A 17 -15.92 -0.77 10.99
N ILE A 18 -14.74 -0.46 10.44
CA ILE A 18 -13.71 -1.49 10.24
C ILE A 18 -13.37 -1.97 11.65
N GLU A 19 -13.74 -3.20 11.99
CA GLU A 19 -13.25 -3.85 13.19
C GLU A 19 -11.80 -4.26 12.93
N PRO A 20 -10.79 -3.56 13.49
CA PRO A 20 -9.41 -3.72 13.04
C PRO A 20 -8.82 -5.11 13.30
N LEU A 21 -9.50 -5.90 14.13
CA LEU A 21 -9.08 -7.23 14.58
C LEU A 21 -10.15 -8.29 14.33
N ASP A 22 -11.13 -8.03 13.45
CA ASP A 22 -12.01 -9.10 12.99
C ASP A 22 -11.18 -10.16 12.24
N PRO A 23 -11.16 -11.44 12.70
CA PRO A 23 -10.28 -12.44 12.12
C PRO A 23 -10.61 -12.81 10.67
N GLU A 24 -11.86 -12.64 10.23
CA GLU A 24 -12.27 -12.94 8.86
C GLU A 24 -11.80 -11.83 7.91
N GLU A 25 -12.04 -10.58 8.26
CA GLU A 25 -11.60 -9.43 7.48
C GLU A 25 -10.07 -9.32 7.49
N PHE A 26 -9.41 -9.55 8.63
CA PHE A 26 -7.95 -9.60 8.70
C PHE A 26 -7.37 -10.67 7.74
N ARG A 27 -8.00 -11.85 7.69
CA ARG A 27 -7.58 -12.91 6.77
C ARG A 27 -7.79 -12.49 5.31
N ARG A 28 -8.95 -11.91 4.99
CA ARG A 28 -9.29 -11.46 3.64
C ARG A 28 -8.31 -10.38 3.15
N GLN A 29 -8.13 -9.33 3.93
CA GLN A 29 -7.20 -8.23 3.59
C GLN A 29 -5.75 -8.73 3.56
N GLY A 30 -5.37 -9.60 4.49
CA GLY A 30 -4.03 -10.19 4.54
C GLY A 30 -3.70 -10.98 3.27
N HIS A 31 -4.63 -11.79 2.76
CA HIS A 31 -4.43 -12.49 1.48
C HIS A 31 -4.19 -11.52 0.33
N MET A 32 -4.95 -10.43 0.24
CA MET A 32 -4.75 -9.43 -0.81
C MET A 32 -3.37 -8.77 -0.74
N VAL A 33 -2.88 -8.46 0.46
CA VAL A 33 -1.53 -7.90 0.64
C VAL A 33 -0.46 -8.90 0.23
N ILE A 34 -0.62 -10.18 0.58
CA ILE A 34 0.33 -11.23 0.19
C ILE A 34 0.32 -11.44 -1.33
N ASP A 35 -0.85 -11.48 -1.96
CA ASP A 35 -0.99 -11.60 -3.42
C ASP A 35 -0.31 -10.41 -4.12
N PHE A 36 -0.52 -9.19 -3.62
CA PHE A 36 0.15 -7.99 -4.10
C PHE A 36 1.69 -8.10 -4.02
N LEU A 37 2.22 -8.55 -2.88
CA LEU A 37 3.67 -8.74 -2.72
C LEU A 37 4.22 -9.81 -3.66
N ALA A 38 3.50 -10.92 -3.84
CA ALA A 38 3.89 -11.98 -4.77
C ALA A 38 3.95 -11.45 -6.22
N ASP A 39 2.96 -10.67 -6.63
CA ASP A 39 2.93 -10.05 -7.95
C ASP A 39 4.00 -8.97 -8.15
N TYR A 40 4.32 -8.21 -7.11
CA TYR A 40 5.44 -7.26 -7.12
C TYR A 40 6.77 -8.00 -7.38
N TYR A 41 7.10 -9.03 -6.59
CA TYR A 41 8.34 -9.78 -6.76
C TYR A 41 8.41 -10.51 -8.10
N LYS A 42 7.28 -11.01 -8.61
CA LYS A 42 7.22 -11.63 -9.93
C LYS A 42 7.55 -10.67 -11.07
N ASN A 43 7.25 -9.38 -10.89
CA ASN A 43 7.43 -8.35 -11.92
C ASN A 43 8.55 -7.35 -11.58
N VAL A 44 9.33 -7.59 -10.52
CA VAL A 44 10.29 -6.62 -9.97
C VAL A 44 11.32 -6.14 -11.01
N GLU A 45 11.74 -7.05 -11.90
CA GLU A 45 12.70 -6.77 -12.98
C GLU A 45 12.21 -5.77 -14.03
N LYS A 46 10.89 -5.55 -14.11
CA LYS A 46 10.29 -4.59 -15.05
C LYS A 46 10.37 -3.15 -14.54
N TYR A 47 10.55 -2.96 -13.24
CA TYR A 47 10.60 -1.63 -12.65
C TYR A 47 12.01 -1.04 -12.73
N PRO A 48 12.13 0.29 -12.90
CA PRO A 48 13.43 0.93 -12.96
C PRO A 48 14.13 0.81 -11.60
N VAL A 49 15.37 0.30 -11.64
CA VAL A 49 16.29 0.18 -10.49
C VAL A 49 16.57 1.51 -9.78
N ARG A 50 16.34 2.63 -10.47
CA ARG A 50 16.47 3.99 -9.95
C ARG A 50 15.13 4.70 -10.05
N SER A 51 14.71 5.29 -8.94
CA SER A 51 13.56 6.17 -8.88
C SER A 51 13.74 7.31 -9.88
N GLN A 52 12.73 7.55 -10.71
CA GLN A 52 12.74 8.59 -11.75
C GLN A 52 11.95 9.84 -11.33
N VAL A 53 11.40 9.86 -10.11
CA VAL A 53 10.59 10.96 -9.61
C VAL A 53 11.42 12.00 -8.89
N GLN A 54 10.93 13.24 -8.97
CA GLN A 54 11.50 14.36 -8.25
C GLN A 54 11.11 14.33 -6.78
N SER A 55 11.96 14.89 -5.93
CA SER A 55 11.63 15.11 -4.52
C SER A 55 10.33 15.93 -4.40
N GLY A 56 9.41 15.47 -3.57
CA GLY A 56 8.12 16.14 -3.35
C GLY A 56 6.97 15.68 -4.25
N TYR A 57 7.21 14.84 -5.28
CA TYR A 57 6.16 14.41 -6.22
C TYR A 57 4.95 13.78 -5.51
N LEU A 58 5.17 13.01 -4.43
CA LEU A 58 4.11 12.30 -3.73
C LEU A 58 3.16 13.27 -3.01
N ARG A 59 3.66 14.43 -2.57
CA ARG A 59 2.86 15.46 -1.89
C ARG A 59 1.82 16.08 -2.81
N GLU A 60 2.10 16.15 -4.11
CA GLU A 60 1.16 16.68 -5.10
C GLU A 60 0.08 15.66 -5.48
N ARG A 61 0.27 14.37 -5.17
CA ARG A 61 -0.66 13.28 -5.51
C ARG A 61 -1.54 12.85 -4.36
N LEU A 62 -1.06 12.98 -3.13
CA LEU A 62 -1.83 12.67 -1.93
C LEU A 62 -2.76 13.84 -1.54
N PRO A 63 -3.92 13.55 -0.94
CA PRO A 63 -4.78 14.59 -0.38
C PRO A 63 -4.05 15.38 0.72
N GLU A 64 -4.37 16.66 0.85
CA GLU A 64 -3.75 17.55 1.85
C GLU A 64 -4.03 17.15 3.30
N SER A 65 -5.13 16.41 3.52
CA SER A 65 -5.57 15.92 4.81
C SER A 65 -5.98 14.46 4.72
N ALA A 66 -5.85 13.73 5.84
CA ALA A 66 -6.37 12.38 5.93
C ALA A 66 -7.90 12.36 5.67
N PRO A 67 -8.41 11.31 5.00
CA PRO A 67 -9.84 11.14 4.79
C PRO A 67 -10.58 11.00 6.12
N HIS A 68 -11.80 11.53 6.17
CA HIS A 68 -12.65 11.46 7.37
C HIS A 68 -13.30 10.09 7.55
N ASP A 69 -13.57 9.41 6.44
CA ASP A 69 -14.21 8.10 6.40
C ASP A 69 -13.19 7.01 6.03
N PRO A 70 -13.42 5.76 6.46
CA PRO A 70 -12.56 4.65 6.09
C PRO A 70 -12.63 4.35 4.59
N GLU A 71 -11.48 4.04 4.02
CA GLU A 71 -11.33 3.64 2.61
C GLU A 71 -11.15 2.10 2.49
N PRO A 72 -11.65 1.48 1.42
CA PRO A 72 -11.40 0.07 1.12
C PRO A 72 -9.91 -0.22 0.93
N ILE A 73 -9.44 -1.39 1.39
CA ILE A 73 -8.05 -1.83 1.21
C ILE A 73 -7.67 -1.93 -0.27
N GLU A 74 -8.64 -2.23 -1.13
CA GLU A 74 -8.49 -2.31 -2.59
C GLU A 74 -8.02 -0.97 -3.17
N GLU A 75 -8.58 0.15 -2.70
CA GLU A 75 -8.22 1.50 -3.16
C GLU A 75 -6.83 1.88 -2.66
N ILE A 76 -6.55 1.59 -1.39
CA ILE A 76 -5.23 1.81 -0.78
C ILE A 76 -4.14 1.03 -1.55
N LEU A 77 -4.37 -0.24 -1.88
CA LEU A 77 -3.40 -1.05 -2.63
C LEU A 77 -3.20 -0.54 -4.06
N GLN A 78 -4.25 0.00 -4.71
CA GLN A 78 -4.14 0.63 -6.02
C GLN A 78 -3.28 1.90 -5.96
N ASP A 79 -3.46 2.73 -4.94
CA ASP A 79 -2.65 3.93 -4.73
C ASP A 79 -1.19 3.56 -4.43
N VAL A 80 -0.95 2.50 -3.65
CA VAL A 80 0.40 1.96 -3.43
C VAL A 80 1.04 1.52 -4.75
N GLN A 81 0.33 0.75 -5.59
CA GLN A 81 0.86 0.33 -6.89
C GLN A 81 1.21 1.54 -7.77
N LYS A 82 0.25 2.45 -7.93
CA LYS A 82 0.36 3.57 -8.87
C LYS A 82 1.36 4.62 -8.39
N ASP A 83 1.27 5.07 -7.15
CA ASP A 83 2.05 6.21 -6.68
C ASP A 83 3.37 5.78 -6.06
N ILE A 84 3.45 4.61 -5.43
CA ILE A 84 4.68 4.15 -4.78
C ILE A 84 5.48 3.21 -5.68
N VAL A 85 4.89 2.12 -6.19
CA VAL A 85 5.64 1.09 -6.93
C VAL A 85 6.07 1.59 -8.31
N ASP A 86 5.13 2.07 -9.13
CA ASP A 86 5.43 2.47 -10.51
C ASP A 86 6.37 3.68 -10.60
N ASN A 87 6.37 4.52 -9.56
CA ASN A 87 7.02 5.82 -9.57
C ASN A 87 8.23 5.93 -8.63
N THR A 88 8.26 5.20 -7.51
CA THR A 88 9.26 5.44 -6.44
C THR A 88 10.23 4.30 -6.22
N LEU A 89 9.78 3.05 -6.20
CA LEU A 89 10.58 2.00 -5.58
C LEU A 89 11.44 1.17 -6.53
N VAL A 90 12.56 0.82 -5.91
CA VAL A 90 13.85 0.47 -6.46
C VAL A 90 14.35 -0.75 -5.70
N GLU A 91 14.51 -1.87 -6.38
CA GLU A 91 15.36 -2.95 -5.88
C GLU A 91 16.62 -3.06 -6.74
N SER A 92 17.57 -2.14 -6.55
CA SER A 92 19.01 -2.52 -6.58
C SER A 92 19.91 -1.64 -5.72
N LYS A 93 19.45 -1.11 -4.58
CA LYS A 93 20.42 -0.64 -3.56
C LYS A 93 21.17 -1.81 -2.90
N LEU A 94 20.58 -3.01 -2.87
CA LEU A 94 21.25 -4.21 -2.38
C LEU A 94 22.34 -4.74 -3.33
N PHE A 95 22.25 -4.49 -4.63
CA PHE A 95 23.32 -4.87 -5.57
C PHE A 95 24.52 -3.90 -5.54
N CYS A 96 24.30 -2.62 -5.21
CA CYS A 96 25.40 -1.67 -5.02
C CYS A 96 26.29 -1.99 -3.81
N LEU A 97 25.76 -2.68 -2.80
CA LEU A 97 26.55 -3.00 -1.60
C LEU A 97 27.45 -4.25 -1.76
N PHE A 98 27.24 -5.07 -2.79
CA PHE A 98 27.93 -6.36 -2.91
C PHE A 98 28.83 -6.55 -4.15
N SER A 99 28.97 -5.56 -5.04
CA SER A 99 29.78 -5.71 -6.26
C SER A 99 30.82 -4.60 -6.45
N ILE A 100 32.04 -5.02 -6.82
CA ILE A 100 33.33 -4.34 -6.62
C ILE A 100 33.61 -3.15 -7.55
N GLU A 101 32.72 -2.73 -8.44
CA GLU A 101 33.02 -1.66 -9.43
C GLU A 101 32.17 -0.39 -9.29
N TRP A 102 32.65 0.50 -8.42
CA TRP A 102 31.97 1.74 -7.98
C TRP A 102 32.03 2.92 -8.95
N LYS A 103 32.86 2.87 -10.00
CA LYS A 103 33.13 4.06 -10.83
C LYS A 103 31.95 4.50 -11.70
N HIS A 104 31.11 3.57 -12.12
CA HIS A 104 29.98 3.88 -13.01
C HIS A 104 28.70 4.28 -12.27
N CYS A 105 28.46 3.73 -11.07
CA CYS A 105 27.27 4.04 -10.28
C CYS A 105 27.30 5.46 -9.68
N TRP A 106 28.48 5.95 -9.29
CA TRP A 106 28.65 7.28 -8.72
C TRP A 106 28.36 8.41 -9.73
N ILE A 107 28.78 8.25 -10.99
CA ILE A 107 28.54 9.24 -12.06
C ILE A 107 27.04 9.36 -12.37
N SER A 108 26.33 8.23 -12.37
CA SER A 108 24.88 8.23 -12.60
C SER A 108 24.12 8.84 -11.41
N TRP A 109 24.59 8.69 -10.17
CA TRP A 109 23.94 9.31 -8.99
C TRP A 109 24.20 10.82 -8.87
N ARG A 110 25.34 11.31 -9.35
CA ARG A 110 25.68 12.74 -9.30
C ARG A 110 24.92 13.62 -10.30
N ASN A 111 24.38 13.03 -11.38
CA ASN A 111 23.73 13.75 -12.47
C ASN A 111 22.20 13.55 -12.51
N ALA A 112 21.61 13.02 -11.42
CA ALA A 112 20.17 12.91 -11.23
C ALA A 112 19.70 13.87 -10.14
#